data_AF-A0AAD8SRN0-F1
#
_entry.id   AF-A0AAD8SRN0-F1
#
_cell.length_a   1.000
_cell.length_b   1.000
_cell.length_c   1.000
_cell.angle_alpha   90.00
_cell.angle_beta   90.00
_cell.angle_gamma   90.00
#
_symmetry.space_group_name_H-M   'P 1'
#
loop_
_entity.id
_entity.type
_entity.pdbx_description
1 polymer ?
#
loop_
_entity_poly.entity_id
_entity_poly.type
_entity_poly.pdbx_seq_one_letter_code
_entity_poly.pdbx_strand_id
1 'polypeptide(L)'
;MAASTPYLIILLCAASLLQASLTAANPPPPPQQPWRLPESESRARFSRWMTKYSKTYANEEDKEKRFGVFRDNLNQIGAFSAQTSTTVVVGGFGPQTITTVRVGMNRFGDLEPAEVAAQFTGFNSTGSQPQPPRPTFLPYDSAKPCCVDWRSSGAVTGVKFQGSCLSCWAFAAVAAIEGMNKIRTGELVSLSEQQLVDCDTGSSGCGGGRVDTALDLVAGRGGITSETKYPYSGFNGRCDVDKLLFDRDVAVKGFKAVPINDERQLALAVARQPVTVYIDASAWDFQFYSGGIYRGPCSGDPAKVNHAVTIVGYCEEFGEKFWLAKNSWSNDWGEQGYIKLAKDVPWSTGTCALASSPFYPTA
;
A
#
# COMPACT_ATOMS: atom_id res chain seq x y z
N MET A 1 40.32 -16.27 -81.82
CA MET A 1 40.09 -14.82 -81.85
C MET A 1 38.95 -14.49 -80.91
N ALA A 2 39.24 -13.58 -79.98
CA ALA A 2 38.37 -12.65 -79.26
C ALA A 2 37.00 -13.10 -78.72
N ALA A 3 36.93 -13.04 -77.39
CA ALA A 3 35.74 -12.96 -76.56
C ALA A 3 34.97 -11.65 -76.74
N SER A 4 33.65 -11.69 -76.53
CA SER A 4 32.79 -10.62 -76.01
C SER A 4 31.37 -11.20 -75.92
N THR A 5 30.72 -11.33 -74.76
CA THR A 5 30.16 -10.20 -74.00
C THR A 5 29.67 -10.71 -72.63
N PRO A 6 30.28 -10.30 -71.51
CA PRO A 6 29.80 -10.57 -70.15
C PRO A 6 29.02 -9.37 -69.55
N TYR A 7 28.37 -8.55 -70.38
CA TYR A 7 27.78 -7.28 -69.92
C TYR A 7 26.31 -7.38 -69.47
N LEU A 8 25.56 -8.39 -69.91
CA LEU A 8 24.13 -8.48 -69.58
C LEU A 8 23.88 -9.07 -68.18
N ILE A 9 24.77 -9.94 -67.69
CA ILE A 9 24.64 -10.59 -66.38
C ILE A 9 25.04 -9.62 -65.24
N ILE A 10 25.97 -8.71 -65.49
CA ILE A 10 26.43 -7.74 -64.48
C ILE A 10 25.35 -6.68 -64.18
N LEU A 11 24.55 -6.27 -65.17
CA LEU A 11 23.47 -5.29 -64.99
C LEU A 11 22.28 -5.84 -64.18
N LEU A 12 21.97 -7.13 -64.32
CA LEU A 12 20.90 -7.77 -63.53
C LEU A 12 21.33 -8.02 -62.07
N CYS A 13 22.60 -8.34 -61.81
CA CYS A 13 23.12 -8.45 -60.44
C CYS A 13 23.19 -7.10 -59.72
N ALA A 14 23.51 -6.00 -60.42
CA ALA A 14 23.57 -4.67 -59.82
C ALA A 14 22.18 -4.14 -59.41
N ALA A 15 21.12 -4.42 -60.18
CA ALA A 15 19.76 -4.03 -59.83
C ALA A 15 19.21 -4.79 -58.61
N SER A 16 19.53 -6.09 -58.47
CA SER A 16 19.17 -6.89 -57.30
C SER A 16 19.93 -6.48 -56.02
N LEU A 17 21.18 -6.02 -56.16
CA LEU A 17 21.97 -5.54 -55.03
C LEU A 17 21.52 -4.16 -54.54
N LEU A 18 21.00 -3.29 -55.42
CA LEU A 18 20.42 -2.00 -55.03
C LEU A 18 19.06 -2.16 -54.30
N GLN A 19 18.22 -3.13 -54.71
CA GLN A 19 16.97 -3.41 -54.00
C GLN A 19 17.21 -4.07 -52.63
N ALA A 20 18.24 -4.92 -52.49
CA ALA A 20 18.61 -5.54 -51.22
C ALA A 20 19.21 -4.54 -50.20
N SER A 21 19.84 -3.46 -50.68
CA SER A 21 20.42 -2.41 -49.81
C SER A 21 19.41 -1.34 -49.38
N LEU A 22 18.29 -1.17 -50.08
CA LEU A 22 17.18 -0.32 -49.63
C LEU A 22 16.34 -0.96 -48.51
N THR A 23 16.23 -2.29 -48.46
CA THR A 23 15.56 -3.02 -47.37
C THR A 23 16.41 -3.13 -46.10
N ALA A 24 17.73 -2.98 -46.21
CA ALA A 24 18.65 -3.00 -45.07
C ALA A 24 18.75 -1.64 -44.34
N ALA A 25 18.27 -0.56 -44.95
CA ALA A 25 18.35 0.79 -44.38
C ALA A 25 17.24 1.11 -43.35
N ASN A 26 16.19 0.27 -43.28
CA ASN A 26 15.10 0.40 -42.31
C ASN A 26 14.75 -0.99 -41.79
N PRO A 27 15.45 -1.50 -40.75
CA PRO A 27 14.97 -2.69 -40.05
C PRO A 27 13.52 -2.44 -39.60
N PRO A 28 12.61 -3.42 -39.72
CA PRO A 28 11.29 -3.28 -39.13
C PRO A 28 11.47 -2.93 -37.65
N PRO A 29 10.66 -2.02 -37.10
CA PRO A 29 10.76 -1.67 -35.70
C PRO A 29 10.71 -2.98 -34.88
N PRO A 30 11.54 -3.10 -33.82
CA PRO A 30 11.47 -4.27 -32.96
C PRO A 30 10.00 -4.51 -32.59
N PRO A 31 9.54 -5.77 -32.57
CA PRO A 31 8.14 -6.07 -32.29
C PRO A 31 7.73 -5.29 -31.05
N GLN A 32 6.73 -4.42 -31.20
CA GLN A 32 6.21 -3.65 -30.07
C GLN A 32 5.84 -4.67 -29.01
N GLN A 33 6.47 -4.56 -27.84
CA GLN A 33 6.06 -5.33 -26.69
C GLN A 33 4.55 -5.11 -26.50
N PRO A 34 3.70 -6.14 -26.41
CA PRO A 34 2.24 -5.97 -26.49
C PRO A 34 1.65 -5.07 -25.40
N TRP A 35 2.41 -4.81 -24.33
CA TRP A 35 2.05 -3.90 -23.25
C TRP A 35 2.54 -2.44 -23.44
N ARG A 36 3.38 -2.15 -24.44
CA ARG A 36 3.81 -0.77 -24.75
C ARG A 36 2.81 -0.10 -25.67
N LEU A 37 2.04 0.81 -25.12
CA LEU A 37 1.03 1.55 -25.87
C LEU A 37 1.67 2.67 -26.71
N PRO A 38 1.09 3.01 -27.87
CA PRO A 38 1.47 4.22 -28.60
C PRO A 38 1.42 5.47 -27.71
N GLU A 39 2.28 6.44 -27.99
CA GLU A 39 2.35 7.66 -27.18
C GLU A 39 1.03 8.43 -27.18
N SER A 40 0.34 8.51 -28.33
CA SER A 40 -0.97 9.15 -28.44
C SER A 40 -2.02 8.53 -27.52
N GLU A 41 -2.04 7.20 -27.42
CA GLU A 41 -2.94 6.49 -26.51
C GLU A 41 -2.54 6.71 -25.05
N SER A 42 -1.24 6.66 -24.75
CA SER A 42 -0.71 6.93 -23.41
C SER A 42 -1.07 8.34 -22.95
N ARG A 43 -0.96 9.36 -23.81
CA ARG A 43 -1.35 10.75 -23.54
C ARG A 43 -2.86 10.87 -23.30
N ALA A 44 -3.68 10.18 -24.08
CA ALA A 44 -5.13 10.15 -23.86
C ALA A 44 -5.50 9.51 -22.52
N ARG A 45 -4.83 8.42 -22.12
CA ARG A 45 -5.00 7.80 -20.80
C ARG A 45 -4.53 8.72 -19.67
N PHE A 46 -3.38 9.39 -19.84
CA PHE A 46 -2.86 10.36 -18.89
C PHE A 46 -3.82 11.52 -18.67
N SER A 47 -4.39 12.08 -19.75
CA SER A 47 -5.38 13.16 -19.66
C SER A 47 -6.62 12.76 -18.86
N ARG A 48 -7.21 11.60 -19.14
CA ARG A 48 -8.35 11.08 -18.36
C ARG A 48 -7.98 10.81 -16.90
N TRP A 49 -6.79 10.26 -16.67
CA TRP A 49 -6.28 9.99 -15.33
C TRP A 49 -6.06 11.28 -14.54
N MET A 50 -5.50 12.33 -15.15
CA MET A 50 -5.36 13.65 -14.52
C MET A 50 -6.71 14.22 -14.10
N THR A 51 -7.71 14.14 -14.98
CA THR A 51 -9.08 14.58 -14.64
C THR A 51 -9.67 13.76 -13.50
N LYS A 52 -9.51 12.42 -13.50
CA LYS A 52 -10.02 11.55 -12.43
C LYS A 52 -9.45 11.92 -11.06
N TYR A 53 -8.15 12.22 -11.00
CA TYR A 53 -7.44 12.47 -9.74
C TYR A 53 -7.17 13.96 -9.47
N SER A 54 -7.82 14.85 -10.23
CA SER A 54 -7.66 16.31 -10.14
C SER A 54 -6.20 16.76 -10.12
N LYS A 55 -5.37 16.14 -10.97
CA LYS A 55 -3.93 16.41 -11.04
C LYS A 55 -3.66 17.70 -11.79
N THR A 56 -2.81 18.54 -11.20
CA THR A 56 -2.32 19.79 -11.78
C THR A 56 -0.81 19.84 -11.64
N TYR A 57 -0.16 20.57 -12.55
CA TYR A 57 1.30 20.71 -12.60
C TYR A 57 1.66 22.19 -12.73
N ALA A 58 2.81 22.58 -12.20
CA ALA A 58 3.20 23.99 -12.14
C ALA A 58 3.46 24.59 -13.53
N ASN A 59 3.94 23.78 -14.48
CA ASN A 59 4.23 24.16 -15.86
C ASN A 59 4.19 22.92 -16.78
N GLU A 60 4.34 23.13 -18.09
CA GLU A 60 4.31 22.04 -19.07
C GLU A 60 5.54 21.11 -19.00
N GLU A 61 6.69 21.60 -18.53
CA GLU A 61 7.89 20.77 -18.35
C GLU A 61 7.67 19.73 -17.23
N ASP A 62 7.13 20.16 -16.09
CA ASP A 62 6.74 19.28 -14.99
C ASP A 62 5.68 18.27 -15.43
N LYS A 63 4.71 18.72 -16.22
CA LYS A 63 3.66 17.84 -16.77
C LYS A 63 4.22 16.79 -17.72
N GLU A 64 5.18 17.15 -18.57
CA GLU A 64 5.83 16.21 -19.49
C GLU A 64 6.70 15.21 -18.73
N LYS A 65 7.42 15.65 -17.70
CA LYS A 65 8.15 14.75 -16.79
C LYS A 65 7.20 13.75 -16.12
N ARG A 66 6.07 14.24 -15.59
CA ARG A 66 5.05 13.42 -14.92
C ARG A 66 4.34 12.47 -15.89
N PHE A 67 4.15 12.89 -17.14
CA PHE A 67 3.69 12.01 -18.21
C PHE A 67 4.68 10.87 -18.49
N GLY A 68 5.99 11.15 -18.50
CA GLY A 68 7.04 10.13 -18.62
C GLY A 68 6.90 9.04 -17.56
N VAL A 69 6.84 9.43 -16.28
CA VAL A 69 6.65 8.50 -15.15
C VAL A 69 5.34 7.74 -15.26
N PHE A 70 4.24 8.42 -15.60
CA PHE A 70 2.95 7.79 -15.81
C PHE A 70 2.97 6.72 -16.90
N ARG A 71 3.61 7.03 -18.04
CA ARG A 71 3.73 6.10 -19.17
C ARG A 71 4.56 4.88 -18.77
N ASP A 72 5.64 5.07 -18.02
CA ASP A 72 6.51 3.97 -17.59
C ASP A 72 5.77 3.05 -16.61
N ASN A 73 5.05 3.62 -15.63
CA ASN A 73 4.18 2.88 -14.72
C ASN A 73 3.06 2.14 -15.47
N LEU A 74 2.42 2.79 -16.45
CA LEU A 74 1.38 2.17 -17.28
C LEU A 74 1.90 0.95 -18.05
N ASN A 75 3.08 1.08 -18.66
CA ASN A 75 3.73 -0.01 -19.38
C ASN A 75 4.11 -1.16 -18.43
N GLN A 76 4.61 -0.85 -17.23
CA GLN A 76 4.99 -1.85 -16.23
C GLN A 76 3.77 -2.58 -15.66
N ILE A 77 2.63 -1.91 -15.45
CA ILE A 77 1.34 -2.54 -15.12
C ILE A 77 0.92 -3.52 -16.22
N GLY A 78 1.03 -3.11 -17.48
CA GLY A 78 0.72 -3.98 -18.63
C GLY A 78 1.62 -5.21 -18.68
N ALA A 79 2.94 -5.02 -18.47
CA ALA A 79 3.91 -6.11 -18.45
C ALA A 79 3.65 -7.09 -17.28
N PHE A 80 3.39 -6.56 -16.07
CA PHE A 80 3.10 -7.38 -14.90
C PHE A 80 1.86 -8.24 -15.10
N SER A 81 0.78 -7.66 -15.64
CA SER A 81 -0.48 -8.37 -15.90
C SER A 81 -0.32 -9.50 -16.94
N ALA A 82 0.55 -9.30 -17.94
CA ALA A 82 0.83 -10.32 -18.95
C ALA A 82 1.65 -11.49 -18.40
N GLN A 83 2.56 -11.25 -17.44
CA GLN A 83 3.45 -12.27 -16.87
C GLN A 83 2.80 -13.11 -15.76
N THR A 84 1.85 -12.54 -15.02
CA THR A 84 1.26 -13.18 -13.84
C THR A 84 0.00 -14.01 -14.15
N SER A 85 -0.48 -14.03 -15.39
CA SER A 85 -1.58 -14.88 -15.85
C SER A 85 -1.13 -16.34 -15.98
N THR A 86 -1.17 -17.12 -14.89
CA THR A 86 -0.82 -18.56 -14.93
C THR A 86 -2.10 -19.40 -14.93
N THR A 87 -2.27 -20.26 -15.93
CA THR A 87 -3.36 -21.23 -15.98
C THR A 87 -2.95 -22.50 -15.23
N VAL A 88 -3.63 -22.80 -14.12
CA VAL A 88 -3.42 -23.99 -13.29
C VAL A 88 -4.67 -24.87 -13.33
N VAL A 89 -4.52 -26.15 -13.64
CA VAL A 89 -5.65 -27.10 -13.55
C VAL A 89 -5.86 -27.48 -12.08
N VAL A 90 -6.99 -27.11 -11.50
CA VAL A 90 -7.34 -27.43 -10.10
C VAL A 90 -8.27 -28.65 -10.10
N GLY A 91 -7.68 -29.84 -9.96
CA GLY A 91 -8.43 -31.10 -9.91
C GLY A 91 -9.22 -31.42 -11.21
N GLY A 92 -10.37 -32.07 -11.08
CA GLY A 92 -11.26 -32.41 -12.20
C GLY A 92 -12.07 -31.22 -12.77
N PHE A 93 -11.85 -29.99 -12.27
CA PHE A 93 -12.64 -28.81 -12.58
C PHE A 93 -12.06 -27.92 -13.70
N GLY A 94 -11.09 -28.44 -14.45
CA GLY A 94 -10.51 -27.75 -15.61
C GLY A 94 -9.48 -26.67 -15.26
N PRO A 95 -8.94 -25.98 -16.28
CA PRO A 95 -7.92 -24.96 -16.11
C PRO A 95 -8.50 -23.69 -15.47
N GLN A 96 -7.93 -23.25 -14.35
CA GLN A 96 -8.24 -22.01 -13.64
C GLN A 96 -7.04 -21.07 -13.74
N THR A 97 -7.23 -19.81 -14.11
CA THR A 97 -6.15 -18.82 -14.09
C THR A 97 -5.94 -18.32 -12.65
N ILE A 98 -4.79 -18.62 -12.05
CA ILE A 98 -4.42 -18.14 -10.71
C ILE A 98 -3.34 -17.07 -10.85
N THR A 99 -3.76 -15.82 -10.71
CA THR A 99 -2.89 -14.67 -10.47
C THR A 99 -3.24 -14.16 -9.08
N THR A 100 -2.41 -14.44 -8.06
CA THR A 100 -2.77 -14.03 -6.69
C THR A 100 -2.57 -12.54 -6.47
N VAL A 101 -1.65 -11.86 -7.16
CA VAL A 101 -1.45 -10.41 -7.00
C VAL A 101 -1.79 -9.70 -8.30
N ARG A 102 -2.63 -8.68 -8.22
CA ARG A 102 -2.96 -7.79 -9.33
C ARG A 102 -2.45 -6.40 -9.01
N VAL A 103 -1.97 -5.72 -10.05
CA VAL A 103 -1.62 -4.31 -10.02
C VAL A 103 -2.52 -3.51 -10.96
N GLY A 104 -2.73 -2.24 -10.68
CA GLY A 104 -3.60 -1.38 -11.47
C GLY A 104 -3.28 0.10 -11.28
N MET A 105 -3.55 0.88 -12.32
CA MET A 105 -3.31 2.32 -12.29
C MET A 105 -4.19 2.99 -11.23
N ASN A 106 -3.56 3.79 -10.36
CA ASN A 106 -4.23 4.52 -9.28
C ASN A 106 -3.69 5.97 -9.20
N ARG A 107 -4.00 6.69 -8.12
CA ARG A 107 -3.62 8.11 -7.95
C ARG A 107 -2.11 8.39 -7.93
N PHE A 108 -1.29 7.37 -7.75
CA PHE A 108 0.16 7.45 -7.71
C PHE A 108 0.80 7.20 -9.09
N GLY A 109 -0.02 7.16 -10.15
CA GLY A 109 0.43 6.87 -11.51
C GLY A 109 1.60 7.72 -12.00
N ASP A 110 1.68 8.98 -11.60
CA ASP A 110 2.73 9.92 -12.00
C ASP A 110 3.92 10.02 -11.02
N LEU A 111 4.01 9.09 -10.07
CA LEU A 111 5.05 9.04 -9.05
C LEU A 111 5.90 7.78 -9.17
N GLU A 112 7.19 7.91 -8.90
CA GLU A 112 8.08 6.77 -8.69
C GLU A 112 7.87 6.16 -7.28
N PRO A 113 8.20 4.87 -7.05
CA PRO A 113 8.05 4.24 -5.74
C PRO A 113 8.76 4.99 -4.60
N ALA A 114 9.94 5.55 -4.88
CA ALA A 114 10.68 6.35 -3.91
C ALA A 114 9.95 7.66 -3.54
N GLU A 115 9.27 8.29 -4.50
CA GLU A 115 8.44 9.47 -4.24
C GLU A 115 7.22 9.10 -3.40
N VAL A 116 6.59 7.96 -3.66
CA VAL A 116 5.44 7.47 -2.87
C VAL A 116 5.87 7.18 -1.43
N ALA A 117 6.97 6.45 -1.24
CA ALA A 117 7.51 6.19 0.08
C ALA A 117 7.83 7.50 0.83
N ALA A 118 8.48 8.46 0.18
CA ALA A 118 8.86 9.72 0.81
C ALA A 118 7.68 10.66 1.14
N GLN A 119 6.59 10.61 0.37
CA GLN A 119 5.47 11.56 0.48
C GLN A 119 4.21 10.99 1.16
N PHE A 120 4.07 9.66 1.25
CA PHE A 120 2.85 9.00 1.72
C PHE A 120 3.08 7.94 2.80
N THR A 121 4.32 7.71 3.22
CA THR A 121 4.66 6.84 4.37
C THR A 121 5.36 7.65 5.45
N GLY A 122 5.37 7.19 6.70
CA GLY A 122 5.79 8.04 7.81
C GLY A 122 6.14 7.26 9.07
N PHE A 123 7.33 6.67 9.09
CA PHE A 123 7.93 6.16 10.32
C PHE A 123 8.86 7.20 10.94
N ASN A 124 8.75 7.38 12.24
CA ASN A 124 9.45 8.44 12.96
C ASN A 124 10.98 8.34 12.89
N SER A 125 11.63 9.47 12.62
CA SER A 125 13.10 9.65 12.60
C SER A 125 13.63 10.50 13.77
N THR A 126 12.80 10.90 14.74
CA THR A 126 13.19 11.78 15.87
C THR A 126 14.24 11.18 16.81
N GLY A 127 14.63 9.92 16.62
CA GLY A 127 15.52 9.20 17.53
C GLY A 127 14.85 8.82 18.85
N SER A 128 13.58 9.18 19.06
CA SER A 128 12.77 8.74 20.20
C SER A 128 12.57 7.23 20.10
N GLN A 129 13.20 6.51 21.01
CA GLN A 129 13.04 5.07 21.22
C GLN A 129 12.32 4.88 22.56
N PRO A 130 11.01 5.21 22.64
CA PRO A 130 10.24 4.87 23.83
C PRO A 130 10.39 3.36 24.03
N GLN A 131 10.65 2.93 25.26
CA GLN A 131 10.66 1.50 25.56
C GLN A 131 9.25 0.96 25.27
N PRO A 132 9.07 0.08 24.28
CA PRO A 132 7.75 -0.46 23.99
C PRO A 132 7.25 -1.18 25.24
N PRO A 133 5.92 -1.19 25.48
CA PRO A 133 5.38 -1.92 26.61
C PRO A 133 5.78 -3.40 26.49
N ARG A 134 6.03 -4.04 27.64
CA ARG A 134 6.36 -5.47 27.66
C ARG A 134 5.28 -6.25 26.89
N PRO A 135 5.66 -7.12 25.93
CA PRO A 135 4.69 -7.87 25.15
C PRO A 135 3.75 -8.69 26.03
N THR A 136 2.46 -8.67 25.70
CA THR A 136 1.44 -9.47 26.38
C THR A 136 1.21 -10.76 25.63
N PHE A 137 1.59 -11.89 26.22
CA PHE A 137 1.31 -13.21 25.68
C PHE A 137 -0.14 -13.62 25.94
N LEU A 138 -0.82 -14.05 24.88
CA LEU A 138 -2.12 -14.71 24.96
C LEU A 138 -1.92 -16.23 25.00
N PRO A 139 -2.74 -16.99 25.75
CA PRO A 139 -2.65 -18.44 25.76
C PRO A 139 -2.78 -19.00 24.34
N TYR A 140 -1.84 -19.84 23.91
CA TYR A 140 -1.78 -20.34 22.53
C TYR A 140 -2.96 -21.23 22.14
N ASP A 141 -3.61 -21.83 23.13
CA ASP A 141 -4.83 -22.64 23.06
C ASP A 141 -6.12 -21.80 23.06
N SER A 142 -6.01 -20.46 23.16
CA SER A 142 -7.15 -19.56 23.04
C SER A 142 -7.89 -19.81 21.73
N ALA A 143 -9.20 -20.02 21.83
CA ALA A 143 -10.05 -20.15 20.66
C ALA A 143 -9.97 -18.88 19.79
N LYS A 144 -9.82 -19.08 18.48
CA LYS A 144 -9.93 -18.02 17.49
C LYS A 144 -10.68 -18.55 16.25
N PRO A 145 -11.52 -17.73 15.60
CA PRO A 145 -12.15 -18.13 14.34
C PRO A 145 -11.12 -18.47 13.25
N CYS A 146 -11.55 -19.24 12.24
CA CYS A 146 -10.73 -19.47 11.04
C CYS A 146 -10.62 -18.21 10.17
N CYS A 147 -11.67 -17.39 10.16
CA CYS A 147 -11.75 -16.12 9.45
C CYS A 147 -12.37 -15.06 10.36
N VAL A 148 -11.75 -13.89 10.38
CA VAL A 148 -12.17 -12.69 11.11
C VAL A 148 -12.16 -11.56 10.11
N ASP A 149 -13.27 -10.84 10.00
CA ASP A 149 -13.37 -9.61 9.22
C ASP A 149 -14.18 -8.58 10.03
N TRP A 150 -13.49 -7.67 10.71
CA TRP A 150 -14.13 -6.65 11.55
C TRP A 150 -14.98 -5.66 10.74
N ARG A 151 -14.84 -5.59 9.41
CA ARG A 151 -15.73 -4.79 8.55
C ARG A 151 -17.14 -5.39 8.57
N SER A 152 -17.24 -6.72 8.48
CA SER A 152 -18.53 -7.43 8.50
C SER A 152 -19.27 -7.27 9.84
N SER A 153 -18.53 -7.08 10.93
CA SER A 153 -19.05 -6.77 12.27
C SER A 153 -19.33 -5.28 12.49
N GLY A 154 -19.13 -4.43 11.47
CA GLY A 154 -19.30 -2.98 11.58
C GLY A 154 -18.31 -2.27 12.49
N ALA A 155 -17.15 -2.89 12.78
CA ALA A 155 -16.09 -2.38 13.66
C ALA A 155 -14.93 -1.73 12.90
N VAL A 156 -15.19 -1.20 11.71
CA VAL A 156 -14.22 -0.48 10.89
C VAL A 156 -14.92 0.71 10.23
N THR A 157 -14.40 1.91 10.44
CA THR A 157 -14.87 3.14 9.77
C THR A 157 -14.52 3.13 8.28
N GLY A 158 -15.07 4.06 7.51
CA GLY A 158 -14.69 4.26 6.10
C GLY A 158 -13.18 4.45 5.91
N VAL A 159 -12.66 4.07 4.75
CA VAL A 159 -11.26 4.35 4.39
C VAL A 159 -11.09 5.85 4.16
N LYS A 160 -10.06 6.42 4.77
CA LYS A 160 -9.70 7.85 4.67
C LYS A 160 -8.48 8.03 3.75
N PHE A 161 -8.10 9.28 3.51
CA PHE A 161 -6.91 9.64 2.73
C PHE A 161 -6.01 10.61 3.49
N GLN A 162 -4.79 10.20 3.81
CA GLN A 162 -3.83 11.01 4.58
C GLN A 162 -3.20 12.17 3.78
N GLY A 163 -3.36 12.23 2.46
CA GLY A 163 -2.67 13.24 1.66
C GLY A 163 -1.15 13.07 1.66
N SER A 164 -0.44 14.18 1.44
CA SER A 164 1.03 14.24 1.48
C SER A 164 1.60 14.44 2.89
N CYS A 165 0.77 14.29 3.93
CA CYS A 165 1.20 14.31 5.31
C CYS A 165 1.60 12.89 5.72
N LEU A 166 2.81 12.72 6.26
CA LEU A 166 3.36 11.42 6.67
C LEU A 166 2.75 10.93 8.00
N SER A 167 1.42 10.81 8.02
CA SER A 167 0.59 10.60 9.21
C SER A 167 -0.04 9.20 9.29
N CYS A 168 0.43 8.24 8.50
CA CYS A 168 -0.06 6.86 8.52
C CYS A 168 -0.11 6.26 9.95
N TRP A 169 0.85 6.63 10.80
CA TRP A 169 0.90 6.24 12.21
C TRP A 169 -0.33 6.70 13.00
N ALA A 170 -0.82 7.92 12.77
CA ALA A 170 -2.02 8.45 13.40
C ALA A 170 -3.27 7.73 12.89
N PHE A 171 -3.38 7.52 11.58
CA PHE A 171 -4.48 6.77 10.96
C PHE A 171 -4.56 5.33 11.47
N ALA A 172 -3.42 4.65 11.60
CA ALA A 172 -3.37 3.28 12.10
C ALA A 172 -3.83 3.20 13.56
N ALA A 173 -3.33 4.10 14.42
CA ALA A 173 -3.72 4.19 15.83
C ALA A 173 -5.22 4.46 15.98
N VAL A 174 -5.74 5.47 15.27
CA VAL A 174 -7.17 5.82 15.26
C VAL A 174 -8.01 4.63 14.82
N ALA A 175 -7.73 4.01 13.67
CA ALA A 175 -8.52 2.88 13.18
C ALA A 175 -8.58 1.71 14.19
N ALA A 176 -7.51 1.47 14.95
CA ALA A 176 -7.51 0.46 16.00
C ALA A 176 -8.37 0.85 17.20
N ILE A 177 -8.35 2.13 17.62
CA ILE A 177 -9.17 2.65 18.72
C ILE A 177 -10.66 2.62 18.34
N GLU A 178 -11.00 3.04 17.12
CA GLU A 178 -12.37 3.04 16.60
C GLU A 178 -12.98 1.64 16.64
N GLY A 179 -12.24 0.64 16.14
CA GLY A 179 -12.68 -0.75 16.14
C GLY A 179 -12.79 -1.33 17.54
N MET A 180 -11.81 -1.08 18.41
CA MET A 180 -11.90 -1.47 19.82
C MET A 180 -13.14 -0.87 20.50
N ASN A 181 -13.43 0.40 20.26
CA ASN A 181 -14.61 1.05 20.85
C ASN A 181 -15.90 0.38 20.40
N LYS A 182 -16.07 0.17 19.08
CA LYS A 182 -17.25 -0.50 18.53
C LYS A 182 -17.45 -1.90 19.13
N ILE A 183 -16.38 -2.67 19.28
CA ILE A 183 -16.44 -4.02 19.86
C ILE A 183 -16.88 -3.98 21.32
N ARG A 184 -16.42 -2.98 22.09
CA ARG A 184 -16.73 -2.85 23.52
C ARG A 184 -18.10 -2.27 23.80
N THR A 185 -18.46 -1.18 23.10
CA THR A 185 -19.62 -0.34 23.45
C THR A 185 -20.78 -0.50 22.48
N GLY A 186 -20.52 -1.07 21.29
CA GLY A 186 -21.50 -1.08 20.20
C GLY A 186 -21.50 0.19 19.35
N GLU A 187 -20.69 1.21 19.68
CA GLU A 187 -20.68 2.50 18.99
C GLU A 187 -19.42 2.66 18.11
N LEU A 188 -19.65 2.88 16.81
CA LEU A 188 -18.57 3.19 15.87
C LEU A 188 -18.50 4.71 15.72
N VAL A 189 -17.45 5.31 16.28
CA VAL A 189 -17.21 6.75 16.23
C VAL A 189 -16.02 7.00 15.32
N SER A 190 -16.12 7.96 14.40
CA SER A 190 -14.96 8.42 13.61
C SER A 190 -14.12 9.35 14.47
N LEU A 191 -12.86 8.99 14.71
CA LEU A 191 -11.95 9.71 15.62
C LEU A 191 -10.95 10.58 14.84
N SER A 192 -10.36 11.56 15.54
CA SER A 192 -9.49 12.57 14.95
C SER A 192 -8.05 12.09 14.82
N GLU A 193 -7.57 11.88 13.59
CA GLU A 193 -6.13 11.74 13.35
C GLU A 193 -5.38 13.06 13.60
N GLN A 194 -6.04 14.20 13.36
CA GLN A 194 -5.41 15.52 13.51
C GLN A 194 -4.99 15.80 14.95
N GLN A 195 -5.78 15.37 15.93
CA GLN A 195 -5.41 15.50 17.33
C GLN A 195 -4.08 14.80 17.62
N LEU A 196 -3.81 13.65 17.01
CA LEU A 196 -2.53 12.97 17.14
C LEU A 196 -1.42 13.73 16.42
N VAL A 197 -1.66 14.11 15.15
CA VAL A 197 -0.70 14.88 14.33
C VAL A 197 -0.23 16.14 15.04
N ASP A 198 -1.12 16.86 15.70
CA ASP A 198 -0.82 18.16 16.31
C ASP A 198 -0.28 18.03 17.75
N CYS A 199 -0.66 16.98 18.49
CA CYS A 199 -0.41 16.89 19.93
C CYS A 199 0.60 15.81 20.36
N ASP A 200 0.91 14.80 19.53
CA ASP A 200 1.91 13.79 19.88
C ASP A 200 3.34 14.32 19.73
N THR A 201 3.90 14.78 20.85
CA THR A 201 5.29 15.25 20.95
C THR A 201 6.33 14.14 20.83
N GLY A 202 5.91 12.86 20.89
CA GLY A 202 6.78 11.72 20.59
C GLY A 202 7.00 11.54 19.07
N SER A 203 6.13 12.11 18.25
CA SER A 203 6.13 12.08 16.79
C SER A 203 6.48 13.45 16.19
N SER A 204 6.59 13.53 14.86
CA SER A 204 6.86 14.78 14.12
C SER A 204 5.67 15.23 13.26
N GLY A 205 4.44 14.89 13.65
CA GLY A 205 3.24 15.19 12.87
C GLY A 205 3.34 14.61 11.45
N CYS A 206 3.28 15.48 10.45
CA CYS A 206 3.47 15.17 9.03
C CYS A 206 4.93 14.85 8.63
N GLY A 207 5.89 14.90 9.55
CA GLY A 207 7.26 14.42 9.34
C GLY A 207 7.45 12.92 9.65
N GLY A 208 6.39 12.22 10.03
CA GLY A 208 6.44 10.82 10.46
C GLY A 208 6.27 10.67 11.96
N GLY A 209 5.87 9.48 12.40
CA GLY A 209 5.51 9.27 13.79
C GLY A 209 5.43 7.80 14.17
N ARG A 210 5.12 7.56 15.44
CA ARG A 210 5.00 6.21 15.97
C ARG A 210 3.59 5.94 16.51
N VAL A 211 3.10 4.73 16.30
CA VAL A 211 1.80 4.29 16.79
C VAL A 211 1.85 4.11 18.32
N ASP A 212 2.96 3.64 18.87
CA ASP A 212 3.11 3.46 20.31
C ASP A 212 3.06 4.80 21.08
N THR A 213 3.73 5.85 20.60
CA THR A 213 3.64 7.20 21.21
C THR A 213 2.24 7.78 21.08
N ALA A 214 1.58 7.57 19.95
CA ALA A 214 0.19 8.00 19.75
C ALA A 214 -0.78 7.32 20.73
N LEU A 215 -0.66 6.00 20.89
CA LEU A 215 -1.47 5.23 21.83
C LEU A 215 -1.16 5.60 23.28
N ASP A 216 0.11 5.87 23.60
CA ASP A 216 0.53 6.34 24.93
C ASP A 216 -0.05 7.72 25.27
N LEU A 217 0.01 8.67 24.33
CA LEU A 217 -0.62 9.99 24.48
C LEU A 217 -2.11 9.83 24.79
N VAL A 218 -2.84 9.08 23.94
CA VAL A 218 -4.29 8.91 24.09
C VAL A 218 -4.63 8.22 25.41
N ALA A 219 -3.87 7.22 25.82
CA ALA A 219 -4.04 6.55 27.11
C ALA A 219 -3.76 7.49 28.29
N GLY A 220 -2.67 8.26 28.24
CA GLY A 220 -2.29 9.22 29.29
C GLY A 220 -3.26 10.39 29.42
N ARG A 221 -3.97 10.73 28.33
CA ARG A 221 -5.07 11.72 28.33
C ARG A 221 -6.44 11.09 28.61
N GLY A 222 -6.53 9.76 28.66
CA GLY A 222 -7.77 9.03 28.97
C GLY A 222 -8.76 8.94 27.81
N GLY A 223 -8.34 9.27 26.58
CA GLY A 223 -9.20 9.22 25.41
C GLY A 223 -8.78 10.17 24.28
N ILE A 224 -9.57 10.15 23.23
CA ILE A 224 -9.38 10.91 21.99
C ILE A 224 -10.72 11.49 21.53
N THR A 225 -10.67 12.65 20.85
CA THR A 225 -11.84 13.34 20.32
C THR A 225 -12.25 12.83 18.94
N SER A 226 -13.45 13.16 18.50
CA SER A 226 -14.00 12.79 17.20
C SER A 226 -13.43 13.62 16.04
N GLU A 227 -13.44 13.00 14.85
CA GLU A 227 -13.11 13.67 13.58
C GLU A 227 -13.95 14.94 13.37
N THR A 228 -15.21 14.93 13.78
CA THR A 228 -16.10 16.09 13.63
C THR A 228 -15.70 17.28 14.50
N LYS A 229 -15.09 17.03 15.68
CA LYS A 229 -14.65 18.10 16.60
C LYS A 229 -13.25 18.59 16.30
N TYR A 230 -12.40 17.73 15.74
CA TYR A 230 -11.03 18.07 15.35
C TYR A 230 -10.72 17.47 13.96
N PRO A 231 -11.20 18.12 12.88
CA PRO A 231 -11.11 17.56 11.53
C PRO A 231 -9.67 17.43 11.02
N TYR A 232 -9.44 16.42 10.18
CA TYR A 232 -8.18 16.23 9.50
C TYR A 232 -7.89 17.33 8.48
N SER A 233 -6.77 18.02 8.66
CA SER A 233 -6.32 19.12 7.80
C SER A 233 -5.20 18.70 6.84
N GLY A 234 -4.47 17.63 7.15
CA GLY A 234 -3.38 17.13 6.32
C GLY A 234 -2.09 17.96 6.37
N PHE A 235 -1.91 18.77 7.42
CA PHE A 235 -0.67 19.49 7.72
C PHE A 235 -0.48 19.63 9.23
N ASN A 236 0.72 20.01 9.67
CA ASN A 236 1.01 20.28 11.08
C ASN A 236 0.23 21.51 11.55
N GLY A 237 -0.68 21.32 12.50
CA GLY A 237 -1.35 22.37 13.22
C GLY A 237 -0.72 22.63 14.58
N ARG A 238 -1.34 23.54 15.33
CA ARG A 238 -1.06 23.72 16.76
C ARG A 238 -2.02 22.84 17.53
N CYS A 239 -1.49 22.06 18.48
CA CYS A 239 -2.33 21.25 19.38
C CYS A 239 -3.42 22.10 20.04
N ASP A 240 -4.68 21.71 19.80
CA ASP A 240 -5.84 22.18 20.56
C ASP A 240 -5.83 21.51 21.94
N VAL A 241 -5.18 22.19 22.90
CA VAL A 241 -4.95 21.65 24.24
C VAL A 241 -6.24 21.45 25.02
N ASP A 242 -7.27 22.24 24.77
CA ASP A 242 -8.56 22.10 25.45
C ASP A 242 -9.23 20.80 25.00
N LYS A 243 -9.22 20.52 23.69
CA LYS A 243 -9.70 19.23 23.18
C LYS A 243 -8.86 18.06 23.67
N LEU A 244 -7.54 18.21 23.75
CA LEU A 244 -6.65 17.18 24.27
C LEU A 244 -6.94 16.83 25.74
N LEU A 245 -7.25 17.82 26.57
CA LEU A 245 -7.42 17.63 28.00
C LEU A 245 -8.85 17.21 28.37
N PHE A 246 -9.85 17.76 27.68
CA PHE A 246 -11.24 17.71 28.11
C PHE A 246 -12.21 16.99 27.15
N ASP A 247 -11.87 16.83 25.87
CA ASP A 247 -12.74 16.14 24.89
C ASP A 247 -12.31 14.68 24.68
N ARG A 248 -13.14 13.75 25.18
CA ARG A 248 -12.89 12.30 25.13
C ARG A 248 -14.12 11.57 24.61
N ASP A 249 -14.33 11.63 23.30
CA ASP A 249 -15.44 10.91 22.67
C ASP A 249 -15.25 9.39 22.79
N VAL A 250 -14.01 8.91 22.80
CA VAL A 250 -13.68 7.51 23.09
C VAL A 250 -12.60 7.41 24.16
N ALA A 251 -12.92 6.66 25.22
CA ALA A 251 -12.00 6.39 26.31
C ALA A 251 -11.04 5.23 25.99
N VAL A 252 -9.75 5.46 26.26
CA VAL A 252 -8.65 4.50 26.12
C VAL A 252 -7.87 4.52 27.43
N LYS A 253 -7.59 3.34 28.00
CA LYS A 253 -6.88 3.21 29.29
C LYS A 253 -5.40 2.87 29.16
N GLY A 254 -4.98 2.41 27.99
CA GLY A 254 -3.63 1.92 27.75
C GLY A 254 -3.53 1.24 26.39
N PHE A 255 -2.40 0.60 26.13
CA PHE A 255 -2.20 -0.25 24.97
C PHE A 255 -1.26 -1.39 25.31
N LYS A 256 -1.22 -2.41 24.44
CA LYS A 256 -0.38 -3.59 24.61
C LYS A 256 0.39 -3.87 23.34
N ALA A 257 1.65 -4.28 23.49
CA ALA A 257 2.41 -4.90 22.41
C ALA A 257 2.05 -6.38 22.31
N VAL A 258 1.92 -6.86 21.07
CA VAL A 258 1.88 -8.30 20.77
C VAL A 258 3.34 -8.81 20.72
N PRO A 259 3.62 -10.07 21.13
CA PRO A 259 4.91 -10.69 20.93
C PRO A 259 5.41 -10.52 19.49
N ILE A 260 6.60 -9.94 19.35
CA ILE A 260 7.21 -9.70 18.04
C ILE A 260 7.52 -11.01 17.34
N ASN A 261 7.46 -11.00 16.01
CA ASN A 261 7.79 -12.12 15.15
C ASN A 261 6.98 -13.39 15.42
N ASP A 262 5.73 -13.22 15.89
CA ASP A 262 4.81 -14.31 16.20
C ASP A 262 3.44 -14.03 15.58
N GLU A 263 3.23 -14.51 14.35
CA GLU A 263 1.96 -14.38 13.63
C GLU A 263 0.81 -15.12 14.33
N ARG A 264 1.09 -16.10 15.18
CA ARG A 264 0.05 -16.80 15.96
C ARG A 264 -0.46 -15.90 17.08
N GLN A 265 0.44 -15.24 17.81
CA GLN A 265 0.07 -14.24 18.81
C GLN A 265 -0.64 -13.04 18.17
N LEU A 266 -0.19 -12.59 17.01
CA LEU A 266 -0.89 -11.57 16.23
C LEU A 266 -2.30 -12.01 15.85
N ALA A 267 -2.49 -13.26 15.42
CA ALA A 267 -3.81 -13.77 15.05
C ALA A 267 -4.75 -13.86 16.25
N LEU A 268 -4.23 -14.19 17.43
CA LEU A 268 -4.99 -14.20 18.69
C LEU A 268 -5.42 -12.79 19.10
N ALA A 269 -4.56 -11.78 18.91
CA ALA A 269 -4.91 -10.39 19.16
C ALA A 269 -5.95 -9.87 18.15
N VAL A 270 -5.74 -10.12 16.85
CA VAL A 270 -6.66 -9.72 15.77
C VAL A 270 -8.04 -10.37 15.92
N ALA A 271 -8.10 -11.60 16.45
CA ALA A 271 -9.37 -12.27 16.75
C ALA A 271 -10.22 -11.55 17.82
N ARG A 272 -9.62 -10.63 18.60
CA ARG A 272 -10.31 -9.88 19.66
C ARG A 272 -10.64 -8.45 19.24
N GLN A 273 -9.81 -7.83 18.41
CA GLN A 273 -9.98 -6.45 17.92
C GLN A 273 -8.98 -6.13 16.80
N PRO A 274 -9.12 -5.03 16.06
CA PRO A 274 -8.09 -4.56 15.14
C PRO A 274 -6.75 -4.26 15.82
N VAL A 275 -5.65 -4.53 15.11
CA VAL A 275 -4.26 -4.41 15.60
C VAL A 275 -3.45 -3.59 14.61
N THR A 276 -2.67 -2.63 15.09
CA THR A 276 -1.78 -1.83 14.24
C THR A 276 -0.50 -2.60 13.94
N VAL A 277 0.02 -2.48 12.73
CA VAL A 277 1.31 -3.06 12.32
C VAL A 277 2.09 -2.06 11.46
N TYR A 278 3.40 -2.29 11.37
CA TYR A 278 4.28 -1.60 10.43
C TYR A 278 4.67 -2.53 9.29
N ILE A 279 4.71 -2.00 8.07
CA ILE A 279 5.11 -2.72 6.88
C ILE A 279 6.12 -1.92 6.05
N ASP A 280 6.90 -2.61 5.24
CA ASP A 280 7.61 -2.00 4.11
C ASP A 280 6.66 -1.84 2.91
N ALA A 281 6.33 -0.59 2.60
CA ALA A 281 5.46 -0.20 1.49
C ALA A 281 6.23 0.38 0.28
N SER A 282 7.55 0.16 0.20
CA SER A 282 8.44 0.78 -0.81
C SER A 282 8.36 0.14 -2.20
N ALA A 283 7.76 -1.05 -2.31
CA ALA A 283 7.74 -1.82 -3.55
C ALA A 283 6.77 -1.22 -4.58
N TRP A 284 7.15 -1.31 -5.85
CA TRP A 284 6.35 -0.79 -6.97
C TRP A 284 4.97 -1.48 -7.09
N ASP A 285 4.91 -2.79 -6.87
CA ASP A 285 3.65 -3.53 -6.90
C ASP A 285 2.80 -3.34 -5.64
N PHE A 286 3.38 -2.90 -4.51
CA PHE A 286 2.62 -2.36 -3.40
C PHE A 286 1.97 -1.02 -3.77
N GLN A 287 2.74 -0.10 -4.37
CA GLN A 287 2.24 1.19 -4.85
C GLN A 287 1.03 1.01 -5.77
N PHE A 288 1.07 0.02 -6.67
CA PHE A 288 0.01 -0.25 -7.64
C PHE A 288 -0.90 -1.42 -7.29
N TYR A 289 -0.83 -1.96 -6.07
CA TYR A 289 -1.66 -3.08 -5.64
C TYR A 289 -3.15 -2.80 -5.93
N SER A 290 -3.83 -3.76 -6.54
CA SER A 290 -5.25 -3.67 -6.91
C SER A 290 -6.04 -4.94 -6.55
N GLY A 291 -5.38 -6.03 -6.14
CA GLY A 291 -6.09 -7.17 -5.58
C GLY A 291 -5.29 -8.43 -5.32
N GLY A 292 -5.93 -9.32 -4.57
CA GLY A 292 -5.47 -10.65 -4.16
C GLY A 292 -4.32 -10.66 -3.14
N ILE A 293 -3.69 -11.80 -2.89
CA ILE A 293 -2.81 -11.99 -1.71
C ILE A 293 -1.37 -11.55 -2.02
N TYR A 294 -1.00 -10.39 -1.49
CA TYR A 294 0.32 -9.75 -1.65
C TYR A 294 1.42 -10.45 -0.85
N ARG A 295 2.58 -10.64 -1.48
CA ARG A 295 3.75 -11.36 -0.93
C ARG A 295 5.07 -10.58 -1.00
N GLY A 296 5.08 -9.40 -1.60
CA GLY A 296 6.29 -8.66 -1.93
C GLY A 296 6.53 -8.53 -3.44
N PRO A 297 7.63 -7.88 -3.85
CA PRO A 297 8.95 -7.89 -3.19
C PRO A 297 9.17 -6.75 -2.19
N CYS A 298 8.61 -6.88 -0.98
CA CYS A 298 8.86 -6.01 0.17
C CYS A 298 9.91 -6.62 1.10
N SER A 299 10.57 -5.79 1.89
CA SER A 299 11.58 -6.22 2.86
C SER A 299 10.95 -6.92 4.07
N GLY A 300 11.58 -8.03 4.50
CA GLY A 300 11.32 -8.66 5.80
C GLY A 300 12.14 -8.08 6.96
N ASP A 301 12.99 -7.08 6.69
CA ASP A 301 13.82 -6.38 7.68
C ASP A 301 13.01 -5.31 8.43
N PRO A 302 12.83 -5.42 9.76
CA PRO A 302 12.16 -4.42 10.58
C PRO A 302 12.76 -3.01 10.47
N ALA A 303 14.04 -2.87 10.12
CA ALA A 303 14.66 -1.57 9.95
C ALA A 303 14.19 -0.82 8.69
N LYS A 304 13.49 -1.50 7.77
CA LYS A 304 12.99 -0.92 6.51
C LYS A 304 11.49 -0.67 6.50
N VAL A 305 10.77 -0.98 7.58
CA VAL A 305 9.35 -0.63 7.67
C VAL A 305 9.22 0.89 7.67
N ASN A 306 8.27 1.39 6.87
CA ASN A 306 8.08 2.83 6.70
C ASN A 306 6.62 3.24 6.77
N HIS A 307 5.68 2.28 6.74
CA HIS A 307 4.26 2.55 6.66
C HIS A 307 3.48 1.84 7.76
N ALA A 308 2.53 2.54 8.38
CA ALA A 308 1.67 1.97 9.41
C ALA A 308 0.28 1.67 8.83
N VAL A 309 -0.24 0.48 9.11
CA VAL A 309 -1.58 0.05 8.71
C VAL A 309 -2.27 -0.67 9.87
N THR A 310 -3.58 -0.90 9.75
CA THR A 310 -4.35 -1.62 10.77
C THR A 310 -4.84 -2.94 10.22
N ILE A 311 -4.42 -4.05 10.81
CA ILE A 311 -4.99 -5.38 10.56
C ILE A 311 -6.39 -5.41 11.15
N VAL A 312 -7.39 -5.53 10.28
CA VAL A 312 -8.82 -5.58 10.62
C VAL A 312 -9.40 -6.99 10.46
N GLY A 313 -8.54 -7.98 10.21
CA GLY A 313 -8.99 -9.35 10.03
C GLY A 313 -7.91 -10.27 9.48
N TYR A 314 -8.28 -11.53 9.34
CA TYR A 314 -7.54 -12.54 8.59
C TYR A 314 -8.52 -13.60 8.11
N CYS A 315 -8.31 -14.16 6.93
CA CYS A 315 -9.13 -15.24 6.40
C CYS A 315 -8.28 -16.16 5.51
N GLU A 316 -8.94 -17.13 4.87
CA GLU A 316 -8.35 -18.05 3.92
C GLU A 316 -9.17 -18.04 2.62
N GLU A 317 -8.50 -18.00 1.48
CA GLU A 317 -9.11 -18.01 0.15
C GLU A 317 -8.36 -19.02 -0.72
N PHE A 318 -9.04 -20.04 -1.26
CA PHE A 318 -8.44 -21.12 -2.06
C PHE A 318 -7.22 -21.81 -1.41
N GLY A 319 -7.26 -22.02 -0.09
CA GLY A 319 -6.17 -22.64 0.68
C GLY A 319 -5.04 -21.67 1.05
N GLU A 320 -5.15 -20.40 0.67
CA GLU A 320 -4.16 -19.36 0.92
C GLU A 320 -4.63 -18.43 2.03
N LYS A 321 -3.85 -18.33 3.11
CA LYS A 321 -4.17 -17.49 4.27
C LYS A 321 -3.65 -16.07 4.07
N PHE A 322 -4.45 -15.11 4.52
CA PHE A 322 -4.08 -13.69 4.45
C PHE A 322 -4.54 -12.91 5.66
N TRP A 323 -3.78 -11.86 5.98
CA TRP A 323 -4.19 -10.73 6.78
C TRP A 323 -4.98 -9.75 5.93
N LEU A 324 -6.02 -9.17 6.49
CA LEU A 324 -6.76 -8.07 5.88
C LEU A 324 -6.35 -6.77 6.56
N ALA A 325 -5.65 -5.89 5.85
CA ALA A 325 -5.15 -4.63 6.37
C ALA A 325 -5.89 -3.43 5.75
N LYS A 326 -6.30 -2.48 6.60
CA LYS A 326 -6.84 -1.17 6.20
C LYS A 326 -5.69 -0.19 5.97
N ASN A 327 -5.65 0.42 4.79
CA ASN A 327 -4.69 1.47 4.44
C ASN A 327 -5.31 2.88 4.59
N SER A 328 -4.50 3.93 4.48
CA SER A 328 -4.84 5.36 4.60
C SER A 328 -4.67 6.12 3.28
N TRP A 329 -4.72 5.42 2.15
CA TRP A 329 -4.43 5.95 0.81
C TRP A 329 -5.67 6.12 -0.09
N SER A 330 -6.84 6.36 0.52
CA SER A 330 -8.15 6.39 -0.15
C SER A 330 -8.66 5.01 -0.59
N ASN A 331 -9.94 4.94 -0.93
CA ASN A 331 -10.61 3.76 -1.48
C ASN A 331 -10.21 3.44 -2.93
N ASP A 332 -9.59 4.38 -3.64
CA ASP A 332 -9.08 4.18 -5.00
C ASP A 332 -7.77 3.37 -5.07
N TRP A 333 -7.13 3.10 -3.93
CA TRP A 333 -5.95 2.25 -3.84
C TRP A 333 -6.32 0.85 -3.34
N GLY A 334 -5.70 -0.21 -3.86
CA GLY A 334 -5.94 -1.57 -3.42
C GLY A 334 -7.36 -2.08 -3.63
N GLU A 335 -7.80 -3.00 -2.78
CA GLU A 335 -9.17 -3.52 -2.78
C GLU A 335 -10.04 -2.59 -1.96
N GLN A 336 -10.48 -1.47 -2.56
CA GLN A 336 -11.29 -0.44 -1.90
C GLN A 336 -10.60 0.16 -0.66
N GLY A 337 -9.29 0.36 -0.71
CA GLY A 337 -8.48 0.89 0.39
C GLY A 337 -7.89 -0.17 1.33
N TYR A 338 -8.09 -1.45 1.02
CA TYR A 338 -7.56 -2.58 1.78
C TYR A 338 -6.51 -3.35 0.97
N ILE A 339 -5.68 -4.11 1.68
CA ILE A 339 -4.75 -5.08 1.10
C ILE A 339 -4.84 -6.41 1.83
N LYS A 340 -4.72 -7.50 1.06
CA LYS A 340 -4.53 -8.84 1.61
C LYS A 340 -3.03 -9.12 1.66
N LEU A 341 -2.46 -9.28 2.84
CA LEU A 341 -1.04 -9.64 3.01
C LEU A 341 -0.95 -11.12 3.35
N ALA A 342 0.01 -11.83 2.78
CA ALA A 342 0.22 -13.23 3.08
C ALA A 342 0.44 -13.49 4.57
N LYS A 343 -0.27 -14.49 5.09
CA LYS A 343 -0.25 -14.90 6.50
C LYS A 343 0.34 -16.30 6.66
N ASP A 344 0.94 -16.56 7.82
CA ASP A 344 1.61 -17.81 8.17
C ASP A 344 2.76 -18.10 7.19
N VAL A 345 3.55 -17.07 6.88
CA VAL A 345 4.70 -17.18 5.97
C VAL A 345 5.92 -17.76 6.69
N PRO A 346 6.90 -18.34 5.97
CA PRO A 346 8.06 -18.97 6.60
C PRO A 346 9.00 -17.99 7.33
N TRP A 347 8.90 -16.68 7.06
CA TRP A 347 9.71 -15.67 7.73
C TRP A 347 9.03 -15.22 9.03
N SER A 348 9.77 -15.27 10.14
CA SER A 348 9.23 -14.93 11.46
C SER A 348 8.75 -13.48 11.58
N THR A 349 9.33 -12.57 10.80
CA THR A 349 8.90 -11.15 10.76
C THR A 349 7.56 -10.96 10.03
N GLY A 350 7.01 -12.00 9.41
CA GLY A 350 5.80 -11.92 8.60
C GLY A 350 6.02 -11.21 7.26
N THR A 351 4.97 -11.13 6.46
CA THR A 351 5.02 -10.46 5.16
C THR A 351 5.30 -8.97 5.33
N CYS A 352 6.31 -8.45 4.62
CA CYS A 352 6.75 -7.05 4.73
C CYS A 352 7.11 -6.61 6.16
N ALA A 353 7.60 -7.54 7.00
CA ALA A 353 7.92 -7.34 8.41
C ALA A 353 6.72 -6.96 9.31
N LEU A 354 5.49 -7.29 8.92
CA LEU A 354 4.25 -6.93 9.65
C LEU A 354 4.21 -7.40 11.11
N ALA A 355 4.94 -8.46 11.47
CA ALA A 355 4.93 -9.02 12.83
C ALA A 355 5.99 -8.38 13.74
N SER A 356 6.77 -7.42 13.25
CA SER A 356 7.93 -6.86 13.97
C SER A 356 7.58 -5.84 15.06
N SER A 357 6.48 -5.08 14.91
CA SER A 357 6.02 -4.10 15.92
C SER A 357 4.48 -3.94 15.97
N PRO A 358 3.75 -5.00 16.33
CA PRO A 358 2.29 -4.98 16.49
C PRO A 358 1.79 -4.41 17.84
N PHE A 359 0.79 -3.54 17.80
CA PHE A 359 0.16 -2.93 18.99
C PHE A 359 -1.38 -2.92 18.92
N TYR A 360 -2.05 -2.98 20.08
CA TYR A 360 -3.49 -2.77 20.16
C TYR A 360 -3.88 -1.93 21.39
N PRO A 361 -4.85 -1.01 21.26
CA PRO A 361 -5.35 -0.22 22.38
C PRO A 361 -6.14 -1.09 23.37
N THR A 362 -6.26 -0.60 24.60
CA THR A 362 -7.05 -1.21 25.67
C THR A 362 -7.93 -0.17 26.35
N ALA A 363 -9.02 -0.65 26.95
CA ALA A 363 -10.21 0.14 27.19
C ALA A 363 -10.72 0.05 28.63
#